data_AF-A0A6N2TRL9-F1
#
_entry.id   AF-A0A6N2TRL9-F1
#
_cell.length_a   1.000
_cell.length_b   1.000
_cell.length_c   1.000
_cell.angle_alpha   90.00
_cell.angle_beta   90.00
_cell.angle_gamma   90.00
#
_symmetry.space_group_name_H-M   'P 1'
#
loop_
_entity.id
_entity.type
_entity.pdbx_description
1 polymer ?
#
loop_
_entity_poly.entity_id
_entity_poly.type
_entity_poly.pdbx_seq_one_letter_code
_entity_poly.pdbx_strand_id
1 'polypeptide(L)'
;MEEARKFRGIYILPALYVIVAYGFGLLAYRLPGMELEKYMGEQLATAVWILPLTMGVINLIVVLGFGKRISREQLLHCTLLIKYALIPLYLVGGLGVVLFFALAFVPLPFMIMIGPVLAIGLCVLGWMILVGAAPFSIAYLVRARQEGVHGTFSVILAGIFQFFFALDVISMMVLAVKEKKWVKVTMVVILLMILLALLGIVGGIILWWTYIR
;
A
#
# COMPACT_ATOMS: atom_id res chain seq x y z
N MET A 1 -34.42 -0.38 5.86
CA MET A 1 -33.35 -1.27 6.40
C MET A 1 -32.44 -1.84 5.30
N GLU A 2 -32.94 -2.02 4.08
CA GLU A 2 -32.18 -2.61 2.96
C GLU A 2 -31.07 -1.70 2.39
N GLU A 3 -31.33 -0.39 2.26
CA GLU A 3 -30.28 0.57 1.83
C GLU A 3 -29.08 0.65 2.80
N ALA A 4 -29.34 0.53 4.11
CA ALA A 4 -28.28 0.54 5.13
C ALA A 4 -27.41 -0.73 5.09
N ARG A 5 -27.97 -1.88 4.66
CA ARG A 5 -27.23 -3.14 4.45
C ARG A 5 -26.47 -3.12 3.11
N LYS A 6 -27.10 -2.59 2.05
CA LYS A 6 -26.52 -2.43 0.70
C LYS A 6 -25.24 -1.58 0.71
N PHE A 7 -25.18 -0.59 1.59
CA PHE A 7 -24.02 0.29 1.71
C PHE A 7 -22.89 -0.23 2.60
N ARG A 8 -23.12 -1.27 3.42
CA ARG A 8 -22.03 -2.00 4.12
C ARG A 8 -21.19 -2.86 3.17
N GLY A 9 -21.74 -3.25 2.02
CA GLY A 9 -21.02 -4.01 0.99
C GLY A 9 -19.81 -3.27 0.41
N ILE A 10 -19.72 -1.95 0.60
CA ILE A 10 -18.57 -1.16 0.12
C ILE A 10 -17.25 -1.61 0.74
N TYR A 11 -17.25 -2.21 1.94
CA TYR A 11 -16.05 -2.71 2.61
C TYR A 11 -15.48 -3.99 1.96
N ILE A 12 -16.26 -4.66 1.11
CA ILE A 12 -15.80 -5.86 0.39
C ILE A 12 -14.74 -5.48 -0.66
N LEU A 13 -14.91 -4.36 -1.35
CA LEU A 13 -13.96 -3.87 -2.36
C LEU A 13 -12.56 -3.58 -1.82
N PRO A 14 -12.37 -2.78 -0.75
CA PRO A 14 -11.05 -2.56 -0.17
C PRO A 14 -10.45 -3.86 0.40
N ALA A 15 -11.25 -4.76 0.96
CA ALA A 15 -10.75 -6.05 1.42
C ALA A 15 -10.28 -6.94 0.24
N LEU A 16 -11.05 -6.99 -0.84
CA LEU A 16 -10.69 -7.71 -2.06
C LEU A 16 -9.42 -7.11 -2.69
N TYR A 17 -9.30 -5.78 -2.70
CA TYR A 17 -8.10 -5.08 -3.15
C TYR A 17 -6.86 -5.52 -2.38
N VAL A 18 -6.95 -5.61 -1.04
CA VAL A 18 -5.85 -6.09 -0.20
C VAL A 18 -5.48 -7.52 -0.54
N ILE A 19 -6.46 -8.42 -0.67
CA ILE A 19 -6.21 -9.83 -1.05
C ILE A 19 -5.47 -9.90 -2.40
N VAL A 20 -5.93 -9.13 -3.38
CA VAL A 20 -5.30 -9.02 -4.70
C VAL A 20 -3.88 -8.48 -4.61
N ALA A 21 -3.64 -7.43 -3.82
CA ALA A 21 -2.31 -6.85 -3.67
C ALA A 21 -1.30 -7.82 -3.02
N TYR A 22 -1.72 -8.56 -1.99
CA TYR A 22 -0.90 -9.60 -1.37
C TYR A 22 -0.67 -10.79 -2.30
N GLY A 23 -1.71 -11.25 -2.99
CA GLY A 23 -1.59 -12.31 -3.99
C GLY A 23 -0.62 -11.92 -5.09
N PHE A 24 -0.74 -10.70 -5.62
CA PHE A 24 0.18 -10.14 -6.59
C PHE A 24 1.62 -10.09 -6.10
N GLY A 25 1.86 -9.58 -4.89
CA GLY A 25 3.21 -9.53 -4.29
C GLY A 25 3.83 -10.93 -4.11
N LEU A 26 3.02 -11.92 -3.70
CA LEU A 26 3.47 -13.30 -3.53
C LEU A 26 3.75 -14.00 -4.86
N LEU A 27 2.91 -13.75 -5.88
CA LEU A 27 3.13 -14.23 -7.24
C LEU A 27 4.42 -13.65 -7.82
N ALA A 28 4.66 -12.33 -7.67
CA ALA A 28 5.89 -11.69 -8.11
C ALA A 28 7.16 -12.33 -7.51
N TYR A 29 7.09 -12.79 -6.26
CA TYR A 29 8.20 -13.51 -5.61
C TYR A 29 8.39 -14.94 -6.14
N ARG A 30 7.30 -15.66 -6.45
CA ARG A 30 7.33 -17.06 -6.93
C ARG A 30 7.52 -17.17 -8.45
N LEU A 31 7.32 -16.10 -9.21
CA LEU A 31 7.27 -16.08 -10.69
C LEU A 31 8.57 -16.46 -11.42
N PRO A 32 9.79 -16.19 -10.92
CA PRO A 32 11.01 -16.68 -11.58
C PRO A 32 11.08 -18.21 -11.72
N GLY A 33 10.23 -18.96 -10.99
CA GLY A 33 10.13 -20.43 -11.08
C GLY A 33 8.73 -20.95 -11.46
N MET A 34 7.75 -20.08 -11.72
CA MET A 34 6.42 -20.51 -12.19
C MET A 34 6.27 -20.19 -13.66
N GLU A 35 6.29 -21.22 -14.52
CA GLU A 35 5.92 -21.13 -15.93
C GLU A 35 4.40 -20.84 -16.07
N LEU A 36 3.93 -19.68 -15.62
CA LEU A 36 2.51 -19.34 -15.55
C LEU A 36 1.83 -19.44 -16.93
N GLU A 37 2.58 -19.14 -17.98
CA GLU A 37 2.18 -19.26 -19.38
C GLU A 37 1.79 -20.70 -19.76
N LYS A 38 2.45 -21.70 -19.18
CA LYS A 38 2.20 -23.13 -19.44
C LYS A 38 0.87 -23.61 -18.86
N TYR A 39 0.42 -23.01 -17.76
CA TYR A 39 -0.79 -23.43 -17.05
C TYR A 39 -2.02 -22.58 -17.40
N MET A 40 -1.83 -21.31 -17.76
CA MET A 40 -2.92 -20.34 -17.87
C MET A 40 -2.98 -19.65 -19.25
N GLY A 41 -2.03 -19.89 -20.14
CA GLY A 41 -1.93 -19.19 -21.42
C GLY A 41 -1.37 -17.77 -21.27
N GLU A 42 -0.70 -17.30 -22.32
CA GLU A 42 0.06 -16.03 -22.36
C GLU A 42 -0.77 -14.80 -21.94
N GLN A 43 -2.03 -14.74 -22.39
CA GLN A 43 -2.94 -13.62 -22.10
C GLN A 43 -3.29 -13.50 -20.61
N LEU A 44 -3.59 -14.62 -19.94
CA LEU A 44 -3.91 -14.62 -18.51
C LEU A 44 -2.65 -14.43 -17.66
N ALA A 45 -1.50 -14.96 -18.10
CA ALA A 45 -0.21 -14.70 -17.45
C ALA A 45 0.13 -13.20 -17.46
N THR A 46 -0.11 -12.53 -18.58
CA THR A 46 0.07 -11.08 -18.70
C THR A 46 -0.92 -10.30 -17.84
N ALA A 47 -2.17 -10.76 -17.73
CA ALA A 47 -3.20 -10.09 -16.93
C ALA A 47 -2.89 -10.06 -15.42
N VAL A 48 -2.17 -11.05 -14.90
CA VAL A 48 -1.73 -11.08 -13.50
C VAL A 48 -0.81 -9.89 -13.19
N TRP A 49 0.02 -9.46 -14.14
CA TRP A 49 0.96 -8.36 -13.95
C TRP A 49 0.29 -6.99 -13.72
N ILE A 50 -0.95 -6.83 -14.18
CA ILE A 50 -1.72 -5.59 -14.07
C ILE A 50 -2.89 -5.68 -13.08
N LEU A 51 -3.03 -6.80 -12.36
CA LEU A 51 -4.18 -7.07 -11.48
C LEU A 51 -4.43 -5.99 -10.41
N PRO A 52 -3.40 -5.44 -9.73
CA PRO A 52 -3.62 -4.36 -8.76
C PRO A 52 -4.16 -3.07 -9.42
N LEU A 53 -3.77 -2.81 -10.68
CA LEU A 53 -4.25 -1.64 -11.42
C LEU A 53 -5.69 -1.83 -11.88
N THR A 54 -6.06 -3.02 -12.38
CA THR A 54 -7.45 -3.30 -12.79
C THR A 54 -8.40 -3.20 -11.60
N MET A 55 -8.03 -3.74 -10.43
CA MET A 55 -8.78 -3.54 -9.19
C MET A 55 -8.81 -2.08 -8.74
N GLY A 56 -7.72 -1.34 -8.93
CA GLY A 56 -7.69 0.11 -8.70
C GLY A 56 -8.68 0.87 -9.56
N VAL A 57 -8.79 0.53 -10.85
CA VAL A 57 -9.78 1.10 -11.77
C VAL A 57 -11.21 0.76 -11.31
N ILE A 58 -11.48 -0.47 -10.89
CA ILE A 58 -12.79 -0.85 -10.35
C ILE A 58 -13.12 0.00 -9.10
N ASN A 59 -12.18 0.13 -8.18
CA ASN A 59 -12.35 0.98 -6.98
C ASN A 59 -12.66 2.43 -7.37
N LEU A 60 -11.96 2.97 -8.37
CA LEU A 60 -12.20 4.31 -8.89
C LEU A 60 -13.60 4.46 -9.50
N ILE A 61 -14.02 3.52 -10.36
CA ILE A 61 -15.34 3.55 -10.99
C ILE A 61 -16.45 3.51 -9.93
N VAL A 62 -16.34 2.61 -8.95
CA VAL A 62 -17.34 2.51 -7.87
C VAL A 62 -17.39 3.78 -7.04
N VAL A 63 -16.22 4.32 -6.69
CA VAL A 63 -16.11 5.56 -5.92
C VAL A 63 -16.66 6.77 -6.68
N LEU A 64 -16.46 6.87 -7.99
CA LEU A 64 -17.03 7.95 -8.80
C LEU A 64 -18.53 7.78 -9.02
N GLY A 65 -18.98 6.56 -9.32
CA GLY A 65 -20.39 6.25 -9.60
C GLY A 65 -21.30 6.32 -8.38
N PHE A 66 -20.84 5.81 -7.24
CA PHE A 66 -21.60 5.81 -5.99
C PHE A 66 -21.15 6.88 -4.99
N GLY A 67 -20.09 7.64 -5.31
CA GLY A 67 -19.43 8.63 -4.46
C GLY A 67 -20.37 9.52 -3.67
N LYS A 68 -21.39 10.07 -4.34
CA LYS A 68 -22.41 10.95 -3.72
C LYS A 68 -23.17 10.29 -2.57
N ARG A 69 -23.40 8.97 -2.66
CA ARG A 69 -24.12 8.16 -1.66
C ARG A 69 -23.19 7.63 -0.54
N ILE A 70 -21.87 7.63 -0.76
CA ILE A 70 -20.89 7.20 0.23
C ILE A 70 -20.59 8.35 1.19
N SER A 71 -20.74 8.09 2.50
CA SER A 71 -20.37 9.06 3.54
C SER A 71 -18.85 9.20 3.66
N ARG A 72 -18.39 10.38 4.11
CA ARG A 72 -16.98 10.63 4.43
C ARG A 72 -16.39 9.57 5.37
N GLU A 73 -17.13 9.20 6.42
CA GLU A 73 -16.67 8.21 7.41
C GLU A 73 -16.47 6.83 6.78
N GLN A 74 -17.36 6.41 5.88
CA GLN A 74 -17.20 5.14 5.16
C GLN A 74 -15.96 5.16 4.27
N LEU A 75 -15.70 6.26 3.55
CA LEU A 75 -14.50 6.40 2.71
C LEU A 75 -13.22 6.38 3.56
N LEU A 76 -13.23 7.05 4.72
CA LEU A 76 -12.12 6.99 5.67
C LEU A 76 -11.87 5.57 6.14
N HIS A 77 -12.92 4.84 6.56
CA HIS A 77 -12.79 3.45 7.00
C HIS A 77 -12.26 2.53 5.89
N CYS A 78 -12.75 2.64 4.65
CA CYS A 78 -12.23 1.88 3.52
C CYS A 78 -10.75 2.20 3.26
N THR A 79 -10.37 3.48 3.36
CA THR A 79 -8.99 3.91 3.19
C THR A 79 -8.08 3.32 4.27
N LEU A 80 -8.46 3.46 5.54
CA LEU A 80 -7.67 2.93 6.66
C LEU A 80 -7.55 1.40 6.59
N LEU A 81 -8.59 0.69 6.13
CA LEU A 81 -8.53 -0.75 5.90
C LEU A 81 -7.43 -1.09 4.88
N ILE A 82 -7.43 -0.45 3.71
CA ILE A 82 -6.40 -0.69 2.68
C ILE A 82 -5.02 -0.31 3.23
N LYS A 83 -4.86 0.91 3.74
CA LYS A 83 -3.56 1.44 4.17
C LYS A 83 -2.96 0.60 5.29
N TYR A 84 -3.72 0.31 6.34
CA TYR A 84 -3.20 -0.45 7.48
C TYR A 84 -2.93 -1.91 7.11
N ALA A 85 -3.77 -2.51 6.27
CA ALA A 85 -3.52 -3.87 5.81
C ALA A 85 -2.30 -3.98 4.88
N LEU A 86 -1.95 -2.93 4.13
CA LEU A 86 -0.77 -2.93 3.24
C LEU A 86 0.54 -2.59 3.94
N ILE A 87 0.53 -2.13 5.20
CA ILE A 87 1.77 -1.81 5.95
C ILE A 87 2.79 -2.96 5.92
N PRO A 88 2.44 -4.23 6.25
CA PRO A 88 3.41 -5.32 6.20
C PRO A 88 4.00 -5.54 4.81
N LEU A 89 3.18 -5.44 3.77
CA LEU A 89 3.63 -5.57 2.39
C LEU A 89 4.65 -4.49 2.01
N TYR A 90 4.37 -3.23 2.37
CA TYR A 90 5.30 -2.12 2.11
C TYR A 90 6.57 -2.18 2.97
N LEU A 91 6.48 -2.67 4.21
CA LEU A 91 7.67 -2.87 5.05
C LEU A 91 8.59 -3.94 4.49
N VAL A 92 8.05 -5.11 4.12
CA VAL A 92 8.83 -6.20 3.53
C VAL A 92 9.38 -5.80 2.17
N GLY A 93 8.56 -5.19 1.32
CA GLY A 93 8.99 -4.70 0.00
C GLY A 93 10.07 -3.61 0.12
N GLY A 94 9.88 -2.64 0.99
CA GLY A 94 10.84 -1.56 1.25
C GLY A 94 12.17 -2.07 1.81
N LEU A 95 12.13 -3.02 2.74
CA LEU A 95 13.34 -3.71 3.21
C LEU A 95 14.04 -4.44 2.06
N GLY A 96 13.28 -5.14 1.20
CA GLY A 96 13.81 -5.78 0.00
C GLY A 96 14.51 -4.80 -0.94
N VAL A 97 13.94 -3.62 -1.17
CA VAL A 97 14.57 -2.54 -1.97
C VAL A 97 15.91 -2.13 -1.38
N VAL A 98 15.96 -1.88 -0.07
CA VAL A 98 17.22 -1.50 0.62
C VAL A 98 18.27 -2.61 0.50
N LEU A 99 17.87 -3.87 0.72
CA LEU A 99 18.77 -5.02 0.62
C LEU A 99 19.30 -5.20 -0.80
N PHE A 100 18.44 -5.18 -1.82
CA PHE A 100 18.88 -5.33 -3.21
C PHE A 100 19.74 -4.15 -3.68
N PHE A 101 19.41 -2.94 -3.25
CA PHE A 101 20.26 -1.79 -3.53
C PHE A 101 21.63 -1.92 -2.84
N ALA A 102 21.67 -2.42 -1.60
CA ALA A 102 22.92 -2.66 -0.88
C ALA A 102 23.82 -3.70 -1.58
N LEU A 103 23.24 -4.70 -2.27
CA LEU A 103 24.01 -5.66 -3.07
C LEU A 103 24.82 -5.00 -4.20
N ALA A 104 24.42 -3.81 -4.66
CA ALA A 104 25.17 -3.06 -5.67
C ALA A 104 26.58 -2.64 -5.20
N PHE A 105 26.81 -2.61 -3.87
CA PHE A 105 28.11 -2.26 -3.29
C PHE A 105 29.02 -3.47 -3.03
N VAL A 106 28.53 -4.69 -3.31
CA VAL A 106 29.37 -5.89 -3.27
C VAL A 106 30.19 -5.93 -4.57
N PRO A 107 31.53 -6.04 -4.52
CA PRO A 107 32.43 -5.89 -5.67
C PRO A 107 32.43 -7.13 -6.59
N LEU A 108 31.26 -7.46 -7.11
CA LEU A 108 31.01 -8.52 -8.09
C LEU A 108 30.35 -7.86 -9.31
N PRO A 109 30.97 -7.90 -10.51
CA PRO A 109 30.46 -7.21 -11.70
C PRO A 109 28.98 -7.46 -12.00
N PHE A 110 28.48 -8.67 -11.74
CA PHE A 110 27.07 -9.02 -11.93
C PHE A 110 26.14 -8.39 -10.88
N MET A 111 26.57 -8.26 -9.62
CA MET A 111 25.71 -7.74 -8.54
C MET A 111 25.48 -6.24 -8.65
N ILE A 112 26.46 -5.51 -9.21
CA ILE A 112 26.34 -4.07 -9.51
C ILE A 112 25.18 -3.79 -10.45
N MET A 113 24.88 -4.68 -11.39
CA MET A 113 23.73 -4.55 -12.29
C MET A 113 22.44 -5.16 -11.72
N ILE A 114 22.53 -6.34 -11.11
CA ILE A 114 21.34 -7.08 -10.64
C ILE A 114 20.66 -6.37 -9.47
N GLY A 115 21.43 -5.88 -8.49
CA GLY A 115 20.90 -5.22 -7.29
C GLY A 115 19.97 -4.05 -7.63
N PRO A 116 20.41 -3.04 -8.39
CA PRO A 116 19.58 -1.92 -8.80
C PRO A 116 18.37 -2.34 -9.65
N VAL A 117 18.51 -3.30 -10.56
CA VAL A 117 17.39 -3.80 -11.39
C VAL A 117 16.29 -4.40 -10.52
N LEU A 118 16.63 -5.24 -9.54
CA LEU A 118 15.66 -5.84 -8.62
C LEU A 118 15.02 -4.80 -7.70
N ALA A 119 15.81 -3.84 -7.21
CA ALA A 119 15.31 -2.72 -6.42
C ALA A 119 14.29 -1.87 -7.21
N ILE A 120 14.59 -1.53 -8.46
CA ILE A 120 13.68 -0.81 -9.35
C ILE A 120 12.42 -1.64 -9.60
N GLY A 121 12.55 -2.95 -9.87
CA GLY A 121 11.42 -3.85 -10.06
C GLY A 121 10.46 -3.85 -8.86
N LEU A 122 10.98 -3.99 -7.64
CA LEU A 122 10.17 -3.90 -6.42
C LEU A 122 9.49 -2.54 -6.26
N CYS A 123 10.18 -1.43 -6.58
CA CYS A 123 9.58 -0.10 -6.56
C CYS A 123 8.41 0.01 -7.54
N VAL A 124 8.56 -0.50 -8.77
CA VAL A 124 7.49 -0.51 -9.77
C VAL A 124 6.28 -1.31 -9.27
N LEU A 125 6.50 -2.51 -8.73
CA LEU A 125 5.42 -3.34 -8.16
C LEU A 125 4.71 -2.62 -7.01
N GLY A 126 5.47 -2.02 -6.11
CA GLY A 126 4.92 -1.26 -4.99
C GLY A 126 4.10 -0.06 -5.46
N TRP A 127 4.57 0.67 -6.48
CA TRP A 127 3.85 1.82 -7.04
C TRP A 127 2.53 1.40 -7.71
N MET A 128 2.48 0.26 -8.40
CA MET A 128 1.23 -0.24 -8.97
C MET A 128 0.17 -0.51 -7.89
N ILE A 129 0.57 -1.09 -6.76
CA ILE A 129 -0.31 -1.27 -5.60
C ILE A 129 -0.68 0.08 -4.98
N LEU A 130 0.27 1.01 -4.86
CA LEU A 130 0.02 2.33 -4.29
C LEU A 130 -1.03 3.12 -5.09
N VAL A 131 -0.88 3.12 -6.42
CA VAL A 131 -1.83 3.77 -7.35
C VAL A 131 -3.20 3.11 -7.26
N GLY A 132 -3.28 1.79 -7.23
CA GLY A 132 -4.57 1.08 -7.12
C GLY A 132 -5.28 1.28 -5.78
N ALA A 133 -4.53 1.56 -4.71
CA ALA A 133 -5.07 1.89 -3.39
C ALA A 133 -5.58 3.34 -3.27
N ALA A 134 -5.18 4.23 -4.18
CA ALA A 134 -5.47 5.66 -4.11
C ALA A 134 -6.95 6.09 -4.20
N PRO A 135 -7.83 5.44 -4.97
CA PRO A 135 -9.17 5.97 -5.23
C PRO A 135 -10.01 6.29 -3.99
N PHE A 136 -10.04 5.39 -3.00
CA PHE A 136 -10.80 5.62 -1.76
C PHE A 136 -10.25 6.79 -0.94
N SER A 137 -8.91 6.93 -0.88
CA SER A 137 -8.27 8.01 -0.14
C SER A 137 -8.51 9.36 -0.80
N ILE A 138 -8.38 9.45 -2.12
CA ILE A 138 -8.65 10.68 -2.87
C ILE A 138 -10.11 11.08 -2.73
N ALA A 139 -11.06 10.15 -2.81
CA ALA A 139 -12.47 10.48 -2.62
C ALA A 139 -12.80 10.92 -1.19
N TYR A 140 -12.17 10.29 -0.18
CA TYR A 140 -12.27 10.77 1.19
C TYR A 140 -11.76 12.22 1.30
N LEU A 141 -10.59 12.53 0.74
CA LEU A 141 -9.99 13.85 0.77
C LEU A 141 -10.87 14.92 0.10
N VAL A 142 -11.42 14.61 -1.06
CA VAL A 142 -12.37 15.49 -1.78
C VAL A 142 -13.62 15.73 -0.92
N ARG A 143 -14.17 14.67 -0.31
CA ARG A 143 -15.37 14.79 0.51
C ARG A 143 -15.11 15.58 1.80
N ALA A 144 -13.98 15.33 2.46
CA ALA A 144 -13.61 16.04 3.68
C ALA A 144 -13.35 17.53 3.43
N ARG A 145 -12.90 17.90 2.22
CA ARG A 145 -12.86 19.30 1.77
C ARG A 145 -14.26 19.89 1.60
N GLN A 146 -15.16 19.18 0.93
CA GLN A 146 -16.53 19.64 0.70
C GLN A 146 -17.31 19.85 2.00
N GLU A 147 -17.08 19.01 3.00
CA GLU A 147 -17.69 19.10 4.33
C GLU A 147 -16.98 20.11 5.25
N GLY A 148 -15.93 20.80 4.77
CA GLY A 148 -15.21 21.83 5.53
C GLY A 148 -14.38 21.31 6.70
N VAL A 149 -14.13 20.00 6.78
CA VAL A 149 -13.44 19.36 7.92
C VAL A 149 -11.93 19.59 7.86
N HIS A 150 -11.35 19.53 6.65
CA HIS A 150 -9.92 19.78 6.44
C HIS A 150 -9.71 21.01 5.56
N GLY A 151 -8.70 21.81 5.91
CA GLY A 151 -8.29 22.95 5.10
C GLY A 151 -7.71 22.54 3.74
N THR A 152 -7.88 23.39 2.73
CA THR A 152 -7.44 23.14 1.33
C THR A 152 -5.97 22.71 1.24
N PHE A 153 -5.08 23.36 1.98
CA PHE A 153 -3.66 23.01 1.98
C PHE A 153 -3.40 21.60 2.50
N SER A 154 -4.04 21.20 3.60
CA SER A 154 -3.89 19.84 4.16
C SER A 154 -4.41 18.77 3.21
N VAL A 155 -5.49 19.05 2.49
CA VAL A 155 -6.09 18.13 1.52
C VAL A 155 -5.18 17.95 0.30
N ILE A 156 -4.62 19.04 -0.25
CA ILE A 156 -3.70 18.98 -1.39
C ILE A 156 -2.43 18.22 -1.01
N LEU A 157 -1.85 18.55 0.15
CA LEU A 157 -0.64 17.89 0.63
C LEU A 157 -0.87 16.39 0.85
N ALA A 158 -1.97 16.00 1.51
CA ALA A 158 -2.33 14.60 1.68
C ALA A 158 -2.62 13.89 0.34
N GLY A 159 -3.20 14.60 -0.63
CA GLY A 159 -3.43 14.09 -1.98
C GLY A 159 -2.13 13.78 -2.73
N ILE A 160 -1.10 14.61 -2.55
CA ILE A 160 0.24 14.37 -3.12
C ILE A 160 0.93 13.22 -2.40
N PHE A 161 0.89 13.22 -1.07
CA PHE A 161 1.49 12.18 -0.22
C PHE A 161 0.93 10.79 -0.49
N GLN A 162 -0.28 10.69 -1.03
CA GLN A 162 -0.90 9.44 -1.45
C GLN A 162 -0.05 8.60 -2.41
N PHE A 163 0.86 9.23 -3.16
CA PHE A 163 1.74 8.58 -4.14
C PHE A 163 3.17 8.34 -3.61
N PHE A 164 3.38 8.46 -2.30
CA PHE A 164 4.65 8.15 -1.65
C PHE A 164 4.45 7.07 -0.57
N PHE A 165 5.23 5.98 -0.63
CA PHE A 165 5.05 4.75 0.16
C PHE A 165 4.89 4.87 1.69
N ALA A 166 5.58 5.82 2.32
CA ALA A 166 5.47 6.03 3.76
C ALA A 166 4.50 7.17 4.08
N LEU A 167 4.45 8.18 3.21
CA LEU A 167 3.67 9.39 3.46
C LEU A 167 2.18 9.15 3.22
N ASP A 168 1.79 8.20 2.37
CA ASP A 168 0.40 7.84 2.14
C ASP A 168 -0.27 7.30 3.41
N VAL A 169 0.43 6.43 4.15
CA VAL A 169 -0.05 5.86 5.42
C VAL A 169 -0.04 6.93 6.50
N ILE A 170 1.08 7.65 6.65
CA ILE A 170 1.24 8.69 7.69
C ILE A 170 0.21 9.81 7.51
N SER A 171 0.00 10.29 6.29
CA SER A 171 -0.96 11.36 6.02
C SER A 171 -2.39 10.95 6.41
N MET A 172 -2.80 9.74 6.07
CA MET A 172 -4.11 9.20 6.46
C MET A 172 -4.22 8.97 7.96
N MET A 173 -3.15 8.53 8.63
CA MET A 173 -3.12 8.40 10.10
C MET A 173 -3.32 9.75 10.79
N VAL A 174 -2.60 10.78 10.36
CA VAL A 174 -2.73 12.14 10.91
C VAL A 174 -4.15 12.67 10.72
N LEU A 175 -4.74 12.48 9.54
CA LEU A 175 -6.11 12.91 9.29
C LEU A 175 -7.13 12.13 10.12
N ALA A 176 -6.96 10.81 10.27
CA ALA A 176 -7.84 9.99 11.12
C ALA A 176 -7.80 10.43 12.59
N VAL A 177 -6.61 10.74 13.12
CA VAL A 177 -6.44 11.26 14.48
C VAL A 177 -7.08 12.63 14.63
N LYS A 178 -6.90 13.53 13.65
CA LYS A 178 -7.55 14.87 13.66
C LYS A 178 -9.08 14.77 13.68
N GLU A 179 -9.65 13.82 12.95
CA GLU A 179 -11.10 13.57 12.96
C GLU A 179 -11.59 12.80 14.20
N LYS A 180 -10.69 12.43 15.13
CA LYS A 180 -10.96 11.58 16.31
C LYS A 180 -11.59 10.23 15.94
N LYS A 181 -11.35 9.73 14.73
CA LYS A 181 -11.85 8.44 14.24
C LYS A 181 -10.74 7.40 14.29
N TRP A 182 -11.04 6.22 14.84
CA TRP A 182 -10.11 5.08 14.91
C TRP A 182 -8.77 5.38 15.62
N VAL A 183 -8.72 6.43 16.45
CA VAL A 183 -7.50 6.87 17.15
C VAL A 183 -6.80 5.73 17.88
N LYS A 184 -7.57 4.86 18.56
CA LYS A 184 -7.00 3.70 19.28
C LYS A 184 -6.25 2.76 18.33
N VAL A 185 -6.85 2.42 17.19
CA VAL A 185 -6.23 1.53 16.19
C VAL A 185 -5.03 2.23 15.56
N THR A 186 -5.17 3.51 15.18
CA THR A 186 -4.06 4.30 14.64
C THR A 186 -2.88 4.36 15.60
N MET A 187 -3.12 4.59 16.89
CA MET A 187 -2.08 4.60 17.92
C MET A 187 -1.40 3.25 18.07
N VAL A 188 -2.18 2.15 18.08
CA VAL A 188 -1.63 0.78 18.13
C VAL A 188 -0.74 0.51 16.91
N VAL A 189 -1.19 0.89 15.71
CA VAL A 189 -0.41 0.72 14.48
C VAL A 189 0.87 1.55 14.50
N ILE A 190 0.81 2.81 14.94
CA ILE A 190 2.00 3.67 15.11
C ILE A 190 2.99 3.04 16.08
N LEU A 191 2.53 2.59 17.25
CA LEU A 191 3.38 1.94 18.25
C LEU A 191 4.02 0.67 17.68
N LEU A 192 3.27 -0.13 16.94
CA LEU A 192 3.78 -1.34 16.28
C LEU A 192 4.85 -1.01 15.24
N MET A 193 4.64 0.02 14.41
CA MET A 193 5.64 0.46 13.43
C MET A 193 6.93 0.97 14.11
N ILE A 194 6.81 1.73 15.20
CA ILE A 194 7.97 2.19 15.98
C ILE A 194 8.72 1.00 16.59
N LEU A 195 8.00 0.05 17.19
CA LEU A 195 8.60 -1.15 17.76
C LEU A 195 9.35 -1.96 16.70
N LEU A 196 8.75 -2.20 15.53
CA LEU A 196 9.39 -2.91 14.43
C LEU A 196 10.64 -2.18 13.92
N ALA A 197 10.60 -0.84 13.81
CA ALA A 197 11.76 -0.05 13.43
C ALA A 197 12.89 -0.16 14.46
N LEU A 198 12.59 -0.07 15.76
CA LEU A 198 13.57 -0.24 16.83
C LEU A 198 14.19 -1.64 16.83
N LEU A 199 13.37 -2.69 16.66
CA LEU A 199 13.85 -4.06 16.55
C LEU A 199 14.78 -4.23 15.34
N GLY A 200 14.45 -3.61 14.21
CA GLY A 200 15.31 -3.60 13.01
C GLY A 200 16.66 -2.94 13.25
N ILE A 201 16.68 -1.78 13.93
CA ILE A 201 17.92 -1.06 14.27
C ILE A 201 18.78 -1.90 15.23
N VAL A 202 18.19 -2.40 16.31
CA VAL A 202 18.89 -3.22 17.31
C VAL A 202 19.43 -4.51 16.67
N GLY A 203 18.63 -5.20 15.87
CA GLY A 203 19.06 -6.38 15.12
C GLY A 203 20.22 -6.09 14.17
N GLY A 204 20.15 -4.95 13.45
CA GLY A 204 21.25 -4.49 12.59
C GLY A 204 22.55 -4.24 13.37
N ILE A 205 22.48 -3.60 14.54
CA ILE A 205 23.63 -3.37 15.42
C ILE A 205 24.22 -4.70 15.93
N ILE A 206 23.37 -5.65 16.34
CA ILE A 206 23.81 -6.97 16.81
C ILE A 206 24.51 -7.75 15.69
N LEU A 207 23.92 -7.78 14.49
CA LEU A 207 24.52 -8.43 13.32
C LEU A 207 25.86 -7.79 12.95
N TRP A 208 25.92 -6.46 12.95
CA TRP A 208 27.16 -5.71 12.72
C TRP A 208 28.24 -6.10 13.73
N TRP A 209 27.90 -6.18 15.02
CA TRP A 209 28.84 -6.57 16.07
C TRP A 209 29.30 -8.03 15.94
N THR A 210 28.42 -8.92 15.47
CA THR A 210 28.74 -10.35 15.33
C THR A 210 29.65 -10.64 14.14
N TYR A 211 29.49 -9.92 13.02
CA TYR A 211 30.19 -10.19 11.75
C TYR A 211 31.49 -9.39 11.54
N ILE A 212 31.75 -8.34 12.34
CA ILE A 212 32.97 -7.51 12.23
C ILE A 212 34.03 -7.87 13.30
N ARG A 213 33.79 -8.95 14.06
CA ARG A 213 34.85 -9.69 14.76
C ARG A 213 35.28 -10.88 13.94
#